data_AF-A0A832BDR7-F1
#
_entry.id   AF-A0A832BDR7-F1
#
_cell.length_a   1.000
_cell.length_b   1.000
_cell.length_c   1.000
_cell.angle_alpha   90.00
_cell.angle_beta   90.00
_cell.angle_gamma   90.00
#
_symmetry.space_group_name_H-M   'P 1'
#
loop_
_entity.id
_entity.type
_entity.pdbx_description
1 polymer ?
#
loop_
_entity_poly.entity_id
_entity_poly.type
_entity_poly.pdbx_seq_one_letter_code
_entity_poly.pdbx_strand_id
1 'polypeptide(L)'
;MKPSKVLVAIFLGFAAFVAALIWLSRDRTQPQPGVSSFEECVAAGYPVTGSYPRQCTTPEGKVFADVIVENRCSSDADCGKNFYCDNGQCAVFAVRTMCQTDSDCVLIDKDLNFACCDAGKCQIADYSKANWIAANKQWFEQRQREVCPALGQCGPAPSCSTSIKSGEYTVKCVNSACQKTIK
;
A
#
# COMPACT_ATOMS: atom_id res chain seq x y z
N MET A 1 -42.30 54.50 43.93
CA MET A 1 -41.44 55.50 43.25
C MET A 1 -41.45 55.20 41.77
N LYS A 2 -41.93 56.11 40.92
CA LYS A 2 -41.94 55.91 39.46
C LYS A 2 -40.50 56.09 38.94
N PRO A 3 -39.90 55.11 38.26
CA PRO A 3 -38.59 55.30 37.68
C PRO A 3 -38.65 56.46 36.68
N SER A 4 -37.67 57.35 36.76
CA SER A 4 -37.53 58.43 35.77
C SER A 4 -37.37 57.79 34.39
N LYS A 5 -38.10 58.31 33.39
CA LYS A 5 -38.03 57.83 32.00
C LYS A 5 -36.59 57.80 31.47
N VAL A 6 -35.72 58.65 32.01
CA VAL A 6 -34.29 58.73 31.70
C VAL A 6 -33.53 57.47 32.14
N LEU A 7 -33.83 56.94 33.33
CA LEU A 7 -33.14 55.79 33.90
C LEU A 7 -33.48 54.49 33.13
N VAL A 8 -34.72 54.41 32.61
CA VAL A 8 -35.16 53.31 31.75
C VAL A 8 -34.44 53.34 30.39
N ALA A 9 -34.26 54.53 29.80
CA ALA A 9 -33.58 54.66 28.51
C ALA A 9 -32.09 54.27 28.58
N ILE A 10 -31.40 54.61 29.66
CA ILE A 10 -29.98 54.25 29.86
C ILE A 10 -29.81 52.74 29.98
N PHE A 11 -30.67 52.07 30.76
CA PHE A 11 -30.63 50.61 30.91
C PHE A 11 -30.87 49.88 29.58
N LEU A 12 -31.83 50.35 28.78
CA LEU A 12 -32.10 49.77 27.47
C LEU A 12 -30.93 49.97 26.50
N GLY A 13 -30.30 51.14 26.49
CA GLY A 13 -29.11 51.40 25.68
C GLY A 13 -27.92 50.52 26.06
N PHE A 14 -27.66 50.38 27.36
CA PHE A 14 -26.58 49.51 27.86
C PHE A 14 -26.83 48.03 27.52
N ALA A 15 -28.06 47.54 27.72
CA ALA A 15 -28.42 46.18 27.38
C ALA A 15 -28.24 45.88 25.87
N ALA A 16 -28.63 46.81 25.01
CA ALA A 16 -28.44 46.68 23.55
C ALA A 16 -26.96 46.69 23.16
N PHE A 17 -26.14 47.54 23.80
CA PHE A 17 -24.70 47.61 23.56
C PHE A 17 -23.98 46.32 24.00
N VAL A 18 -24.31 45.79 25.18
CA VAL A 18 -23.76 44.51 25.65
C VAL A 18 -24.19 43.36 24.74
N ALA A 19 -25.46 43.32 24.31
CA ALA A 19 -25.93 42.31 23.36
C ALA A 19 -25.18 42.40 22.01
N ALA A 20 -24.91 43.60 21.51
CA ALA A 20 -24.12 43.81 20.29
C ALA A 20 -22.67 43.35 20.46
N LEU A 21 -22.03 43.63 21.61
CA LEU A 21 -20.68 43.15 21.90
C LEU A 21 -20.62 41.62 22.02
N ILE A 22 -21.62 40.98 22.63
CA ILE A 22 -21.72 39.51 22.68
C ILE A 22 -21.90 38.92 21.28
N TRP A 23 -22.69 39.58 20.42
CA TRP A 23 -22.91 39.12 19.05
C TRP A 23 -21.66 39.30 18.17
N LEU A 24 -20.92 40.39 18.37
CA LEU A 24 -19.65 40.69 17.68
C LEU A 24 -18.49 39.81 18.17
N SER A 25 -18.51 39.35 19.43
CA SER A 25 -17.48 38.46 20.01
C SER A 25 -17.79 36.97 19.85
N ARG A 26 -18.92 36.63 19.20
CA ARG A 26 -19.24 35.25 18.87
C ARG A 26 -18.37 34.81 17.69
N ASP A 27 -17.11 34.51 17.98
CA ASP A 27 -16.19 33.93 17.02
C ASP A 27 -16.84 32.69 16.40
N ARG A 28 -16.80 32.67 15.07
CA ARG A 28 -17.26 31.54 14.27
C ARG A 28 -16.28 30.39 14.49
N THR A 29 -16.47 29.63 15.56
CA THR A 29 -15.91 28.29 15.66
C THR A 29 -16.66 27.42 14.65
N GLN A 30 -16.34 27.58 13.38
CA GLN A 30 -16.72 26.58 12.39
C GLN A 30 -16.05 25.27 12.82
N PRO A 31 -16.80 24.18 12.95
CA PRO A 31 -16.20 22.87 13.11
C PRO A 31 -15.31 22.65 11.89
N GLN A 32 -14.00 22.75 12.10
CA GLN A 32 -13.01 22.48 11.06
C GLN A 32 -13.27 21.05 10.55
N PRO A 33 -13.17 20.82 9.22
CA PRO A 33 -13.30 19.48 8.67
C PRO A 33 -12.34 18.56 9.43
N GLY A 34 -12.89 17.52 10.05
CA GLY A 34 -12.16 16.66 10.95
C GLY A 34 -11.01 15.97 10.23
N VAL A 35 -9.80 16.50 10.39
CA VAL A 35 -8.58 15.83 9.96
C VAL A 35 -8.45 14.53 10.74
N SER A 36 -8.31 13.43 10.00
CA SER A 36 -8.31 12.06 10.56
C SER A 36 -7.03 11.28 10.26
N SER A 37 -6.16 11.80 9.39
CA SER A 37 -4.91 11.16 8.98
C SER A 37 -3.73 12.15 8.93
N PHE A 38 -2.50 11.62 8.87
CA PHE A 38 -1.29 12.41 8.68
C PHE A 38 -1.31 13.14 7.33
N GLU A 39 -1.72 12.47 6.25
CA GLU A 39 -1.83 13.04 4.91
C GLU A 39 -2.80 14.23 4.87
N GLU A 40 -3.97 14.08 5.50
CA GLU A 40 -4.95 15.18 5.62
C GLU A 40 -4.41 16.32 6.47
N CYS A 41 -3.65 16.02 7.53
CA CYS A 41 -3.03 17.02 8.39
C CYS A 41 -1.98 17.85 7.63
N VAL A 42 -1.14 17.20 6.83
CA VAL A 42 -0.13 17.87 5.99
C VAL A 42 -0.79 18.64 4.85
N ALA A 43 -1.81 18.07 4.21
CA ALA A 43 -2.57 18.74 3.14
C ALA A 43 -3.31 19.98 3.65
N ALA A 44 -3.72 20.00 4.92
CA ALA A 44 -4.27 21.16 5.60
C ALA A 44 -3.21 22.22 5.97
N GLY A 45 -1.93 21.97 5.71
CA GLY A 45 -0.84 22.93 5.91
C GLY A 45 -0.33 23.03 7.35
N TYR A 46 -0.64 22.05 8.19
CA TYR A 46 -0.24 22.04 9.60
C TYR A 46 1.24 21.72 9.79
N PRO A 47 1.86 22.20 10.89
CA PRO A 47 3.28 22.01 11.13
C PRO A 47 3.64 20.53 11.29
N VAL A 48 4.67 20.12 10.54
CA VAL A 48 5.29 18.81 10.65
C VAL A 48 6.56 18.93 11.47
N THR A 49 6.68 18.11 12.51
CA THR A 49 7.83 18.04 13.42
C THR A 49 8.40 16.62 13.46
N GLY A 50 9.65 16.50 13.90
CA GLY A 50 10.37 15.22 13.96
C GLY A 50 10.95 14.78 12.61
N SER A 51 12.10 14.08 12.67
CA SER A 51 12.75 13.51 11.50
C SER A 51 12.22 12.12 11.14
N TYR A 52 11.92 11.27 12.14
CA TYR A 52 11.27 9.97 11.96
C TYR A 52 10.76 9.36 13.28
N PRO A 53 9.49 8.90 13.38
CA PRO A 53 8.42 9.18 12.42
C PRO A 53 8.08 10.68 12.42
N ARG A 54 7.69 11.20 11.26
CA ARG A 54 7.21 12.58 11.14
C ARG A 54 5.86 12.70 11.85
N GLN A 55 5.62 13.85 12.46
CA GLN A 55 4.42 14.13 13.23
C GLN A 55 3.80 15.44 12.77
N CYS A 56 2.51 15.45 12.46
CA CYS A 56 1.77 16.64 12.08
C CYS A 56 0.83 17.05 13.23
N THR A 57 0.85 18.33 13.63
CA THR A 57 0.09 18.83 14.80
C THR A 57 -0.96 19.85 14.39
N THR A 58 -2.23 19.59 14.74
CA THR A 58 -3.33 20.53 14.47
C THR A 58 -3.37 21.67 15.52
N PRO A 59 -4.09 22.78 15.24
CA PRO A 59 -4.28 23.86 16.20
C PRO A 59 -5.01 23.44 17.48
N GLU A 60 -5.78 22.35 17.41
CA GLU A 60 -6.47 21.73 18.56
C GLU A 60 -5.52 20.88 19.43
N GLY A 61 -4.26 20.72 19.02
CA GLY A 61 -3.25 19.91 19.70
C GLY A 61 -3.33 18.42 19.37
N LYS A 62 -4.12 18.00 18.37
CA LYS A 62 -4.10 16.62 17.90
C LYS A 62 -2.83 16.37 17.09
N VAL A 63 -2.15 15.27 17.40
CA VAL A 63 -0.93 14.84 16.70
C VAL A 63 -1.26 13.63 15.85
N PHE A 64 -0.96 13.71 14.56
CA PHE A 64 -1.02 12.61 13.61
C PHE A 64 0.40 12.20 13.26
N ALA A 65 0.80 10.97 13.57
CA ALA A 65 2.10 10.45 13.16
C ALA A 65 1.98 9.79 11.78
N ASP A 66 3.02 9.95 10.96
CA ASP A 66 3.20 9.14 9.75
C ASP A 66 3.17 7.66 10.18
N VAL A 67 2.21 6.91 9.66
CA VAL A 67 2.06 5.50 10.01
C VAL A 67 3.27 4.80 9.44
N ILE A 68 4.24 4.49 10.30
CA ILE A 68 5.15 3.40 10.01
C ILE A 68 4.22 2.19 9.97
N VAL A 69 3.79 1.81 8.76
CA VAL A 69 3.36 0.44 8.53
C VAL A 69 4.62 -0.32 8.90
N GLU A 70 4.69 -0.79 10.14
CA GLU A 70 5.68 -1.79 10.51
C GLU A 70 5.47 -2.84 9.46
N ASN A 71 6.43 -2.93 8.53
CA ASN A 71 6.30 -3.72 7.32
C ASN A 71 6.43 -5.20 7.70
N ARG A 72 5.93 -5.58 8.88
CA ARG A 72 6.04 -6.85 9.53
C ARG A 72 4.98 -7.76 8.97
N CYS A 73 5.39 -8.96 8.68
CA CYS A 73 4.56 -9.98 8.09
C CYS A 73 4.81 -11.28 8.81
N SER A 74 3.78 -12.11 8.92
CA SER A 74 3.91 -13.52 9.30
C SER A 74 3.79 -14.42 8.07
N SER A 75 3.22 -13.90 6.99
CA SER A 75 3.05 -14.58 5.70
C SER A 75 3.02 -13.59 4.55
N ASP A 76 3.16 -14.08 3.31
CA ASP A 76 3.06 -13.25 2.09
C ASP A 76 1.70 -12.56 1.93
N ALA A 77 0.64 -13.10 2.54
CA ALA A 77 -0.70 -12.49 2.50
C ALA A 77 -0.79 -11.17 3.29
N ASP A 78 0.13 -10.96 4.23
CA ASP A 78 0.23 -9.72 5.00
C ASP A 78 0.89 -8.59 4.19
N CYS A 79 1.51 -8.94 3.06
CA CYS A 79 2.23 -8.02 2.20
C CYS A 79 1.35 -7.55 1.02
N GLY A 80 1.52 -6.28 0.63
CA GLY A 80 0.86 -5.71 -0.54
C GLY A 80 1.29 -6.38 -1.86
N LYS A 81 0.58 -6.08 -2.96
CA LYS A 81 0.91 -6.62 -4.29
C LYS A 81 2.38 -6.34 -4.66
N ASN A 82 3.09 -7.38 -5.11
CA ASN A 82 4.52 -7.40 -5.46
C ASN A 82 5.49 -7.32 -4.26
N PHE A 83 5.02 -7.61 -3.05
CA PHE A 83 5.85 -7.79 -1.87
C PHE A 83 5.64 -9.21 -1.30
N TYR A 84 6.66 -9.77 -0.66
CA TYR A 84 6.61 -11.06 0.01
C TYR A 84 7.24 -10.96 1.40
N CYS A 85 6.93 -11.89 2.29
CA CYS A 85 7.45 -11.88 3.64
C CYS A 85 8.86 -12.48 3.71
N ASP A 86 9.84 -11.66 4.11
CA ASP A 86 11.24 -12.03 4.29
C ASP A 86 11.69 -11.70 5.71
N ASN A 87 11.98 -12.72 6.52
CA ASN A 87 12.41 -12.56 7.92
C ASN A 87 11.52 -11.62 8.74
N GLY A 88 10.21 -11.72 8.54
CA GLY A 88 9.24 -10.88 9.23
C GLY A 88 9.20 -9.44 8.73
N GLN A 89 9.69 -9.16 7.51
CA GLN A 89 9.56 -7.89 6.82
C GLN A 89 9.10 -8.08 5.37
N CYS A 90 8.15 -7.26 4.87
CA CYS A 90 7.74 -7.32 3.48
C CYS A 90 8.84 -6.77 2.57
N ALA A 91 9.50 -7.67 1.84
CA ALA A 91 10.51 -7.33 0.85
C ALA A 91 9.87 -7.16 -0.52
N VAL A 92 10.43 -6.27 -1.34
CA VAL A 92 10.06 -6.15 -2.75
C VAL A 92 10.40 -7.46 -3.44
N PHE A 93 9.51 -7.95 -4.31
CA PHE A 93 9.76 -9.08 -5.20
C PHE A 93 10.93 -8.78 -6.15
N ALA A 94 12.16 -8.92 -5.67
CA ALA A 94 13.39 -8.70 -6.41
C ALA A 94 13.73 -9.98 -7.18
N VAL A 95 13.04 -10.17 -8.30
CA VAL A 95 13.31 -11.27 -9.22
C VAL A 95 14.75 -11.17 -9.67
N ARG A 96 15.55 -12.19 -9.37
CA ARG A 96 16.88 -12.28 -9.96
C ARG A 96 16.72 -12.60 -11.43
N THR A 97 17.23 -11.73 -12.27
CA THR A 97 17.24 -11.94 -13.72
C THR A 97 18.63 -12.25 -14.25
N MET A 98 19.68 -12.29 -13.41
CA MET A 98 21.05 -12.53 -13.88
C MET A 98 21.16 -13.87 -14.61
N CYS A 99 21.84 -13.92 -15.76
CA CYS A 99 22.01 -15.14 -16.56
C CYS A 99 23.35 -15.14 -17.31
N GLN A 100 23.79 -16.34 -17.71
CA GLN A 100 24.91 -16.55 -18.63
C GLN A 100 24.43 -17.04 -20.00
N THR A 101 23.36 -17.85 -20.03
CA THR A 101 22.80 -18.49 -21.23
C THR A 101 21.27 -18.42 -21.22
N ASP A 102 20.65 -18.61 -22.39
CA ASP A 102 19.19 -18.68 -22.51
C ASP A 102 18.57 -19.78 -21.62
N SER A 103 19.30 -20.87 -21.38
CA SER A 103 18.86 -21.97 -20.49
C SER A 103 18.82 -21.60 -19.02
N ASP A 104 19.46 -20.51 -18.61
CA ASP A 104 19.39 -19.99 -17.24
C ASP A 104 18.10 -19.22 -16.98
N CYS A 105 17.26 -19.03 -17.99
CA CYS A 105 16.08 -18.21 -17.89
C CYS A 105 14.79 -19.03 -17.97
N VAL A 106 13.80 -18.60 -17.21
CA VAL A 106 12.46 -19.20 -17.16
C VAL A 106 11.39 -18.12 -17.13
N LEU A 107 10.21 -18.41 -17.68
CA LEU A 107 9.04 -17.56 -17.54
C LEU A 107 8.26 -17.97 -16.29
N ILE A 108 7.99 -16.99 -15.43
CA ILE A 108 7.24 -17.20 -14.19
C ILE A 108 6.05 -16.25 -14.17
N ASP A 109 4.95 -16.72 -13.61
CA ASP A 109 3.79 -15.88 -13.32
C ASP A 109 3.99 -15.20 -11.96
N LYS A 110 4.23 -13.89 -11.99
CA LYS A 110 4.50 -13.11 -10.78
C LYS A 110 3.30 -13.01 -9.84
N ASP A 111 2.08 -13.22 -10.34
CA ASP A 111 0.87 -13.14 -9.53
C ASP A 111 0.61 -14.45 -8.77
N LEU A 112 1.36 -15.52 -9.09
CA LEU A 112 1.27 -16.81 -8.43
C LEU A 112 2.32 -17.04 -7.33
N ASN A 113 3.16 -16.05 -7.00
CA ASN A 113 4.12 -16.09 -5.89
C ASN A 113 4.79 -17.47 -5.71
N PHE A 114 5.51 -17.93 -6.74
CA PHE A 114 6.28 -19.20 -6.73
C PHE A 114 5.47 -20.50 -6.68
N ALA A 115 4.16 -20.47 -6.95
CA ALA A 115 3.27 -21.61 -7.17
C ALA A 115 3.81 -22.96 -6.66
N CYS A 116 3.64 -23.19 -5.35
CA CYS A 116 4.24 -24.33 -4.68
C CYS A 116 3.55 -25.67 -4.93
N CYS A 117 2.25 -25.62 -5.25
CA CYS A 117 1.47 -26.79 -5.61
C CYS A 117 0.55 -26.40 -6.76
N ASP A 118 0.61 -27.15 -7.87
CA ASP A 118 -0.34 -27.03 -8.99
C ASP A 118 -1.71 -27.67 -8.67
N ALA A 119 -1.91 -28.16 -7.44
CA ALA A 119 -3.13 -28.76 -6.98
C ALA A 119 -4.31 -27.79 -7.15
N GLY A 120 -5.18 -28.09 -8.12
CA GLY A 120 -6.40 -27.33 -8.41
C GLY A 120 -6.24 -26.13 -9.34
N LYS A 121 -5.03 -25.78 -9.81
CA LYS A 121 -4.83 -24.66 -10.74
C LYS A 121 -4.43 -25.17 -12.14
N CYS A 122 -5.41 -25.64 -12.91
CA CYS A 122 -5.23 -25.79 -14.36
C CYS A 122 -5.26 -24.39 -15.00
N GLN A 123 -4.11 -23.73 -15.06
CA GLN A 123 -4.01 -22.42 -15.71
C GLN A 123 -3.32 -22.56 -17.06
N ILE A 124 -4.01 -22.08 -18.09
CA ILE A 124 -3.47 -21.92 -19.42
C ILE A 124 -2.33 -20.91 -19.33
N ALA A 125 -1.11 -21.35 -19.63
CA ALA A 125 0.05 -20.48 -19.70
C ALA A 125 -0.11 -19.52 -20.90
N ASP A 126 -0.37 -18.25 -20.60
CA ASP A 126 -0.55 -17.18 -21.58
C ASP A 126 0.56 -16.14 -21.39
N TYR A 127 1.72 -16.41 -21.99
CA TYR A 127 2.92 -15.57 -21.83
C TYR A 127 2.78 -14.16 -22.43
N SER A 128 1.71 -13.89 -23.19
CA SER A 128 1.38 -12.54 -23.67
C SER A 128 1.06 -11.57 -22.54
N LYS A 129 0.56 -12.09 -21.40
CA LYS A 129 0.16 -11.25 -20.27
C LYS A 129 1.38 -10.66 -19.54
N ALA A 130 1.17 -9.48 -18.96
CA ALA A 130 2.21 -8.72 -18.25
C ALA A 130 2.68 -9.37 -16.93
N ASN A 131 1.88 -10.27 -16.36
CA ASN A 131 2.26 -11.02 -15.16
C ASN A 131 3.28 -12.13 -15.44
N TRP A 132 3.44 -12.57 -16.69
CA TRP A 132 4.53 -13.46 -17.09
C TRP A 132 5.81 -12.67 -17.31
N ILE A 133 6.78 -12.91 -16.44
CA ILE A 133 8.08 -12.23 -16.44
C ILE A 133 9.21 -13.24 -16.58
N ALA A 134 10.36 -12.77 -17.04
CA ALA A 134 11.57 -13.58 -17.13
C ALA A 134 12.33 -13.55 -15.80
N ALA A 135 12.83 -14.71 -15.38
CA ALA A 135 13.59 -14.87 -14.15
C ALA A 135 14.77 -15.83 -14.37
N ASN A 136 15.78 -15.71 -13.51
CA ASN A 136 16.84 -16.71 -13.38
C ASN A 136 16.24 -18.00 -12.83
N LYS A 137 16.47 -19.10 -13.54
CA LYS A 137 15.96 -20.44 -13.27
C LYS A 137 16.47 -20.98 -11.93
N GLN A 138 17.77 -20.88 -11.67
CA GLN A 138 18.35 -21.40 -10.42
C GLN A 138 17.79 -20.68 -9.18
N TRP A 139 17.66 -19.35 -9.25
CA TRP A 139 17.02 -18.55 -8.21
C TRP A 139 15.56 -18.96 -8.01
N PHE A 140 14.81 -19.11 -9.10
CA PHE A 140 13.40 -19.51 -9.03
C PHE A 140 13.25 -20.89 -8.38
N GLU A 141 14.02 -21.88 -8.83
CA GLU A 141 14.01 -23.24 -8.26
C GLU A 141 14.48 -23.28 -6.81
N GLN A 142 15.49 -22.49 -6.44
CA GLN A 142 15.91 -22.36 -5.04
C GLN A 142 14.78 -21.79 -4.20
N ARG A 143 14.12 -20.74 -4.68
CA ARG A 143 13.03 -20.11 -3.93
C ARG A 143 11.84 -21.03 -3.78
N GLN A 144 11.53 -21.83 -4.80
CA GLN A 144 10.54 -22.89 -4.69
C GLN A 144 10.94 -23.90 -3.61
N ARG A 145 12.20 -24.34 -3.52
CA ARG A 145 12.62 -25.26 -2.44
C ARG A 145 12.51 -24.66 -1.04
N GLU A 146 12.70 -23.35 -0.89
CA GLU A 146 12.63 -22.66 0.40
C GLU A 146 11.19 -22.43 0.85
N VAL A 147 10.31 -22.07 -0.07
CA VAL A 147 8.93 -21.63 0.22
C VAL A 147 7.94 -22.79 0.12
N CYS A 148 8.22 -23.78 -0.73
CA CYS A 148 7.25 -24.82 -1.04
C CYS A 148 7.39 -26.04 -0.12
N PRO A 149 6.25 -26.60 0.33
CA PRO A 149 6.27 -27.81 1.14
C PRO A 149 6.82 -28.99 0.36
N ALA A 150 7.27 -30.03 1.06
CA ALA A 150 7.78 -31.25 0.43
C ALA A 150 6.73 -31.85 -0.51
N LEU A 151 7.17 -32.42 -1.64
CA LEU A 151 6.36 -32.97 -2.75
C LEU A 151 5.14 -33.82 -2.35
N GLY A 152 5.16 -34.48 -1.18
CA GLY A 152 4.03 -35.28 -0.66
C GLY A 152 2.91 -34.49 0.03
N GLN A 153 3.08 -33.19 0.28
CA GLN A 153 2.05 -32.30 0.84
C GLN A 153 1.26 -31.55 -0.24
N CYS A 154 1.75 -31.56 -1.47
CA CYS A 154 0.95 -31.13 -2.61
C CYS A 154 -0.02 -32.27 -2.98
N GLY A 155 -1.32 -31.98 -3.01
CA GLY A 155 -2.33 -32.94 -3.49
C GLY A 155 -2.02 -33.43 -4.92
N PRO A 156 -2.64 -34.52 -5.38
CA PRO A 156 -2.38 -35.05 -6.71
C PRO A 156 -2.55 -33.96 -7.76
N ALA A 157 -1.54 -33.80 -8.62
CA ALA A 157 -1.60 -32.86 -9.74
C ALA A 157 -2.86 -33.19 -10.56
N PRO A 158 -3.76 -32.24 -10.82
CA PRO A 158 -4.86 -32.47 -11.74
C PRO A 158 -4.29 -32.89 -13.09
N SER A 159 -4.94 -33.83 -13.77
CA SER A 159 -4.62 -34.26 -15.14
C SER A 159 -4.91 -33.13 -16.15
N CYS A 160 -4.24 -31.99 -16.03
CA CYS A 160 -4.41 -30.86 -16.94
C CYS A 160 -3.58 -31.13 -18.21
N SER A 161 -4.21 -30.99 -19.37
CA SER A 161 -3.47 -30.74 -20.61
C SER A 161 -2.85 -29.34 -20.50
N THR A 162 -1.52 -29.23 -20.51
CA THR A 162 -0.81 -27.94 -20.56
C THR A 162 -0.94 -27.37 -21.98
N SER A 163 -2.10 -26.83 -22.31
CA SER A 163 -2.26 -26.03 -23.52
C SER A 163 -1.55 -24.70 -23.31
N ILE A 164 -0.33 -24.57 -23.84
CA ILE A 164 0.44 -23.32 -23.84
C ILE A 164 -0.18 -22.43 -24.92
N LYS A 165 -0.77 -21.30 -24.54
CA LYS A 165 -1.33 -20.33 -25.52
C LYS A 165 -0.25 -19.49 -26.22
N SER A 166 1.02 -19.79 -25.99
CA SER A 166 2.17 -18.95 -26.33
C SER A 166 3.19 -19.63 -27.23
N GLY A 167 2.89 -19.65 -28.53
CA GLY A 167 3.92 -19.90 -29.54
C GLY A 167 4.89 -18.72 -29.72
N GLU A 168 4.47 -17.49 -29.42
CA GLU A 168 5.14 -16.25 -29.84
C GLU A 168 6.11 -15.66 -28.82
N TYR A 169 6.04 -16.02 -27.54
CA TYR A 169 6.95 -15.49 -26.52
C TYR A 169 7.99 -16.53 -26.13
N THR A 170 9.22 -16.07 -25.92
CA THR A 170 10.34 -16.86 -25.43
C THR A 170 11.12 -16.06 -24.38
N VAL A 171 12.05 -16.72 -23.72
CA VAL A 171 12.95 -16.09 -22.76
C VAL A 171 14.38 -16.23 -23.25
N LYS A 172 15.13 -15.15 -23.19
CA LYS A 172 16.53 -15.10 -23.61
C LYS A 172 17.37 -14.39 -22.56
N CYS A 173 18.64 -14.76 -22.51
CA CYS A 173 19.63 -14.03 -21.77
C CYS A 173 20.17 -12.89 -22.64
N VAL A 174 19.77 -11.66 -22.33
CA VAL A 174 20.16 -10.46 -23.08
C VAL A 174 20.89 -9.53 -22.13
N ASN A 175 22.15 -9.21 -22.44
CA ASN A 175 23.02 -8.36 -21.59
C ASN A 175 23.13 -8.89 -20.14
N SER A 176 23.33 -10.20 -19.99
CA SER A 176 23.39 -10.88 -18.68
C SER A 176 22.12 -10.75 -17.82
N ALA A 177 20.98 -10.42 -18.44
CA ALA A 177 19.67 -10.39 -17.80
C ALA A 177 18.64 -11.20 -18.60
N CYS A 178 17.85 -12.01 -17.91
CA CYS A 178 16.72 -12.74 -18.47
C CYS A 178 15.64 -11.76 -18.89
N GLN A 179 15.27 -11.82 -20.17
CA GLN A 179 14.25 -10.98 -20.76
C GLN A 179 13.20 -11.82 -21.47
N LYS A 180 11.94 -11.42 -21.31
CA LYS A 180 10.84 -11.96 -22.11
C LYS A 180 10.91 -11.29 -23.49
N THR A 181 11.02 -12.09 -24.53
CA THR A 181 11.15 -11.63 -25.92
C THR A 181 10.06 -12.25 -26.78
N ILE A 182 9.75 -11.60 -27.90
CA ILE A 182 8.89 -12.16 -28.94
C ILE A 182 9.82 -12.96 -29.89
N LYS A 183 9.38 -14.14 -30.30
CA LYS A 183 10.13 -15.04 -31.20
C LYS A 183 10.39 -14.42 -32.56
#